data_AF-A0A4V6L9D2-F1
#
_entry.id   AF-A0A4V6L9D2-F1
#
_cell.length_a   1.000
_cell.length_b   1.000
_cell.length_c   1.000
_cell.angle_alpha   90.00
_cell.angle_beta   90.00
_cell.angle_gamma   90.00
#
_symmetry.space_group_name_H-M   'P 1'
#
loop_
_entity.id
_entity.type
_entity.pdbx_description
1 polymer ?
#
loop_
_entity_poly.entity_id
_entity_poly.type
_entity_poly.pdbx_seq_one_letter_code
_entity_poly.pdbx_strand_id
1 'polypeptide(L)'
;MAELQLRKWQAEAVRRSDKITNGIFLEALGGRGKTICALAIAKHKKAKKVIITNNRLAILNGWIEAIEKIGLKDIEFDIVTDRTLQIVVKKRRTVRMRHLDC
;
A
#
# COMPACT_ATOMS: atom_id res chain seq x y z
N MET A 1 -12.34 -19.39 -9.25
CA MET A 1 -11.68 -18.10 -8.93
C MET A 1 -10.23 -18.41 -8.63
N ALA A 2 -9.29 -17.99 -9.48
CA ALA A 2 -7.89 -18.35 -9.31
C ALA A 2 -7.35 -17.76 -8.00
N GLU A 3 -7.05 -18.61 -7.03
CA GLU A 3 -6.40 -18.22 -5.79
C GLU A 3 -5.00 -17.73 -6.12
N LEU A 4 -4.63 -16.55 -5.61
CA LEU A 4 -3.36 -15.92 -5.95
C LEU A 4 -2.21 -16.75 -5.40
N GLN A 5 -1.56 -17.56 -6.25
CA GLN A 5 -0.46 -18.42 -5.80
C GLN A 5 0.78 -17.58 -5.50
N LEU A 6 1.05 -17.41 -4.21
CA LEU A 6 2.25 -16.74 -3.72
C LEU A 6 3.47 -17.67 -3.82
N ARG A 7 4.60 -17.14 -4.25
CA ARG A 7 5.89 -17.83 -4.18
C ARG A 7 6.27 -18.03 -2.71
N LYS A 8 7.10 -19.05 -2.43
CA LYS A 8 7.58 -19.37 -1.06
C LYS A 8 8.05 -18.14 -0.29
N TRP A 9 8.84 -17.26 -0.91
CA TRP A 9 9.34 -16.04 -0.26
C TRP A 9 8.25 -14.99 0.00
N GLN A 10 7.22 -14.90 -0.86
CA GLN A 10 6.09 -13.99 -0.68
C GLN A 10 5.18 -14.47 0.46
N ALA A 11 4.93 -15.78 0.53
CA ALA A 11 4.21 -16.39 1.64
C ALA A 11 4.93 -16.19 2.97
N GLU A 12 6.26 -16.34 2.99
CA GLU A 12 7.07 -16.05 4.17
C GLU A 12 7.02 -14.56 4.57
N ALA A 13 7.00 -13.64 3.60
CA ALA A 13 6.84 -12.22 3.88
C ALA A 13 5.45 -11.90 4.48
N VAL A 14 4.38 -12.54 3.99
CA VAL A 14 3.04 -12.44 4.57
C VAL A 14 3.02 -12.97 6.00
N ARG A 15 3.60 -14.15 6.26
CA ARG A 15 3.69 -14.71 7.61
C ARG A 15 4.50 -13.84 8.57
N ARG A 16 5.63 -13.28 8.11
CA ARG A 16 6.44 -12.35 8.91
C ARG A 16 5.72 -11.04 9.19
N SER A 17 4.73 -10.68 8.38
CA SER A 17 3.94 -9.48 8.56
C SER A 17 3.10 -9.49 9.84
N ASP A 18 2.81 -10.67 10.39
CA ASP A 18 2.02 -10.83 11.63
C ASP A 18 2.82 -10.50 12.89
N LYS A 19 4.16 -10.36 12.79
CA LYS A 19 4.97 -9.91 13.91
C LYS A 19 4.59 -8.49 14.30
N ILE A 20 4.57 -8.21 15.60
CA ILE A 20 4.36 -6.85 16.13
C ILE A 20 5.64 -6.04 15.86
N THR A 21 5.68 -5.36 14.71
CA THR A 21 6.81 -4.51 14.28
C THR A 21 6.29 -3.19 13.71
N ASN A 22 7.18 -2.20 13.63
CA ASN A 22 6.87 -0.89 13.05
C ASN A 22 6.67 -0.93 11.52
N GLY A 23 7.05 -2.01 10.86
CA GLY A 23 6.97 -2.12 9.41
C GLY A 23 7.71 -3.33 8.85
N ILE A 24 7.65 -3.44 7.52
CA ILE A 24 8.26 -4.52 6.74
C ILE A 24 9.02 -3.90 5.59
N PHE A 25 10.27 -4.31 5.42
CA PHE A 25 11.07 -3.96 4.25
C PHE A 25 11.14 -5.17 3.31
N LEU A 26 10.64 -4.98 2.08
CA LEU A 26 10.64 -6.03 1.05
C LEU A 26 11.79 -5.78 0.06
N GLU A 27 12.93 -6.38 0.33
CA GLU A 27 14.11 -6.31 -0.55
C GLU A 27 14.10 -7.47 -1.56
N ALA A 28 14.02 -7.12 -2.84
CA ALA A 28 14.18 -8.07 -3.95
C ALA A 28 14.53 -7.33 -5.24
N LEU A 29 15.08 -8.04 -6.23
CA LEU A 29 15.33 -7.50 -7.57
C LEU A 29 14.03 -7.05 -8.28
N GLY A 30 14.17 -6.23 -9.32
CA GLY A 30 13.07 -5.87 -10.23
C GLY A 30 12.38 -7.11 -10.81
N GLY A 31 11.07 -7.04 -11.03
CA GLY A 31 10.30 -8.16 -11.60
C GLY A 31 10.06 -9.37 -10.68
N ARG A 32 10.56 -9.37 -9.44
CA ARG A 32 10.37 -10.52 -8.52
C ARG A 32 8.97 -10.62 -7.90
N GLY A 33 8.08 -9.65 -8.12
CA GLY A 33 6.70 -9.66 -7.62
C GLY A 33 6.51 -8.97 -6.26
N LYS A 34 7.30 -7.94 -5.96
CA LYS A 34 7.17 -7.14 -4.72
C LYS A 34 5.79 -6.48 -4.60
N THR A 35 5.26 -5.95 -5.69
CA THR A 35 3.93 -5.30 -5.77
C THR A 35 2.83 -6.26 -5.32
N ILE A 36 2.79 -7.45 -5.90
CA ILE A 36 1.83 -8.50 -5.55
C ILE A 36 1.97 -8.90 -4.08
N CYS A 37 3.20 -9.02 -3.59
CA CYS A 37 3.46 -9.36 -2.20
C CYS A 37 2.91 -8.31 -1.22
N ALA A 38 3.08 -7.02 -1.53
CA ALA A 38 2.56 -5.93 -0.71
C ALA A 38 1.02 -5.93 -0.66
N LEU A 39 0.36 -6.16 -1.80
CA LEU A 39 -1.09 -6.29 -1.87
C LEU A 39 -1.60 -7.51 -1.11
N ALA A 40 -0.87 -8.63 -1.17
CA ALA A 40 -1.18 -9.83 -0.38
C ALA A 40 -1.07 -9.58 1.13
N ILE A 41 -0.04 -8.85 1.58
CA ILE A 41 0.09 -8.42 2.99
C ILE A 41 -1.08 -7.54 3.40
N ALA A 42 -1.47 -6.57 2.56
CA ALA A 42 -2.61 -5.68 2.85
C ALA A 42 -3.92 -6.47 3.00
N LYS A 43 -4.14 -7.46 2.13
CA LYS A 43 -5.29 -8.36 2.21
C LYS A 43 -5.25 -9.23 3.48
N HIS A 44 -4.10 -9.83 3.78
CA HIS A 44 -3.89 -10.67 4.97
C HIS A 44 -4.16 -9.90 6.27
N LYS A 45 -3.66 -8.65 6.34
CA LYS A 45 -3.89 -7.75 7.48
C LYS A 45 -5.30 -7.16 7.53
N LYS A 46 -6.18 -7.47 6.57
CA LYS A 46 -7.54 -6.92 6.47
C LYS A 46 -7.54 -5.39 6.54
N ALA A 47 -6.59 -4.76 5.85
CA ALA A 47 -6.46 -3.30 5.85
C ALA A 47 -7.73 -2.67 5.26
N LYS A 48 -8.30 -1.67 5.96
CA LYS A 48 -9.47 -0.93 5.45
C LYS A 48 -9.08 0.04 4.33
N LYS A 49 -7.89 0.63 4.47
CA LYS A 49 -7.35 1.64 3.56
C LYS A 49 -5.84 1.48 3.40
N VAL A 50 -5.36 1.61 2.17
CA VAL A 50 -3.94 1.51 1.80
C VAL A 50 -3.55 2.74 1.00
N ILE A 51 -2.43 3.36 1.36
CA ILE A 51 -1.86 4.49 0.62
C ILE A 51 -0.61 3.99 -0.10
N ILE A 52 -0.58 4.15 -1.41
CA ILE A 52 0.57 3.86 -2.26
C ILE A 52 1.13 5.19 -2.74
N THR A 53 2.42 5.40 -2.52
CA THR A 53 3.08 6.63 -2.93
C THR A 53 4.36 6.41 -3.72
N ASN A 54 4.50 7.18 -4.79
CA ASN A 54 5.68 7.22 -5.65
C ASN A 54 5.66 8.49 -6.50
N ASN A 55 6.83 9.07 -6.77
CA ASN A 55 6.95 10.23 -7.68
C ASN A 55 6.93 9.86 -9.17
N ARG A 56 7.13 8.58 -9.53
CA ARG A 56 7.08 8.12 -10.92
C ARG A 56 5.67 7.63 -11.26
N LEU A 57 4.97 8.35 -12.13
CA LEU A 57 3.61 8.01 -12.56
C LEU A 57 3.50 6.62 -13.20
N ALA A 58 4.51 6.22 -13.99
CA ALA A 58 4.54 4.87 -14.58
C ALA A 58 4.51 3.75 -13.53
N ILE A 59 5.11 3.98 -12.35
CA ILE A 59 5.05 3.02 -11.25
C ILE A 59 3.64 3.00 -10.66
N LEU A 60 3.04 4.18 -10.41
CA LEU A 60 1.67 4.29 -9.90
C LEU A 60 0.65 3.60 -10.82
N ASN A 61 0.78 3.78 -12.14
CA ASN A 61 -0.08 3.09 -13.11
C ASN A 61 0.07 1.57 -13.02
N GLY A 62 1.30 1.06 -12.86
CA GLY A 62 1.53 -0.36 -12.62
C GLY A 62 0.88 -0.89 -11.32
N TRP A 63 0.71 -0.05 -10.30
CA TRP A 63 -0.04 -0.42 -9.10
C TRP A 63 -1.55 -0.46 -9.35
N ILE A 64 -2.10 0.48 -10.11
CA ILE A 64 -3.53 0.48 -10.51
C ILE A 64 -3.88 -0.83 -11.21
N GLU A 65 -3.10 -1.19 -12.24
CA GLU A 65 -3.31 -2.44 -12.97
C GLU A 65 -3.20 -3.68 -12.06
N ALA A 66 -2.27 -3.67 -11.11
CA ALA A 66 -2.11 -4.79 -10.18
C ALA A 66 -3.30 -4.93 -9.22
N ILE A 67 -3.86 -3.82 -8.75
CA ILE A 67 -5.04 -3.81 -7.87
C ILE A 67 -6.25 -4.36 -8.63
N GLU A 68 -6.47 -3.90 -9.86
CA GLU A 68 -7.55 -4.37 -10.73
C GLU A 68 -7.45 -5.87 -11.01
N LYS A 69 -6.23 -6.37 -11.31
CA LYS A 69 -5.97 -7.79 -11.55
C LYS A 69 -6.24 -8.68 -10.33
N ILE A 70 -5.94 -8.19 -9.12
CA ILE A 70 -6.13 -8.97 -7.89
C ILE A 70 -7.58 -8.88 -7.39
N GLY A 71 -8.33 -7.84 -7.74
CA GLY A 71 -9.74 -7.69 -7.38
C GLY A 71 -9.97 -7.39 -5.89
N LEU A 72 -9.14 -6.55 -5.28
CA LEU A 72 -9.24 -6.16 -3.86
C LEU A 72 -10.32 -5.08 -3.64
N LYS A 73 -11.60 -5.43 -3.85
CA LYS A 73 -12.72 -4.47 -3.76
C LYS A 73 -13.04 -3.99 -2.33
N ASP A 74 -12.64 -4.77 -1.32
CA ASP A 74 -12.96 -4.46 0.09
C ASP A 74 -11.97 -3.47 0.74
N ILE A 75 -10.93 -3.07 0.00
CA ILE A 75 -9.86 -2.20 0.50
C ILE A 75 -9.87 -0.89 -0.30
N GLU A 76 -9.91 0.24 0.39
CA GLU A 76 -9.77 1.55 -0.25
C GLU A 76 -8.29 1.83 -0.59
N PHE A 77 -8.00 2.19 -1.84
CA PHE A 77 -6.64 2.51 -2.28
C PHE A 77 -6.50 3.99 -2.66
N ASP A 78 -5.60 4.70 -1.97
CA ASP A 78 -5.15 6.04 -2.37
C ASP A 78 -3.80 5.92 -3.07
N ILE A 79 -3.75 6.21 -4.37
CA ILE A 79 -2.53 6.16 -5.18
C ILE A 79 -2.12 7.60 -5.49
N VAL A 80 -1.11 8.11 -4.77
CA VAL A 80 -0.79 9.55 -4.79
C VAL A 80 0.71 9.80 -4.85
N THR A 81 1.13 10.90 -5.45
CA THR A 81 2.53 11.34 -5.36
C THR A 81 2.88 11.85 -3.96
N ASP A 82 4.15 11.83 -3.61
CA ASP A 82 4.63 12.36 -2.33
C ASP A 82 4.22 13.83 -2.14
N ARG A 83 4.28 14.63 -3.21
CA ARG A 83 3.86 16.05 -3.19
C ARG A 83 2.38 16.19 -2.84
N THR A 84 1.52 15.40 -3.47
CA THR A 84 0.08 15.41 -3.18
C THR A 84 -0.18 15.00 -1.73
N LEU A 85 0.50 13.95 -1.26
CA LEU A 85 0.37 13.50 0.12
C LEU A 85 0.79 14.59 1.12
N GLN A 86 1.91 15.28 0.87
CA GLN A 86 2.36 16.39 1.71
C GLN A 86 1.36 17.55 1.74
N ILE A 87 0.73 17.89 0.61
CA ILE A 87 -0.29 18.95 0.55
C ILE A 87 -1.49 18.56 1.41
N VAL A 88 -1.96 17.31 1.31
CA VAL A 88 -3.09 16.81 2.12
C VAL A 88 -2.74 16.86 3.60
N VAL A 89 -1.55 16.41 4.00
CA VAL A 89 -1.11 16.44 5.40
C VAL A 89 -0.99 17.87 5.93
N LYS A 90 -0.41 18.79 5.15
CA LYS A 90 -0.28 20.21 5.52
C LYS A 90 -1.65 20.87 5.67
N LYS A 91 -2.56 20.69 4.70
CA LYS A 91 -3.94 21.23 4.77
C LYS A 91 -4.68 20.75 6.01
N ARG A 92 -4.56 19.45 6.36
CA ARG A 92 -5.20 18.89 7.56
C ARG A 92 -4.60 19.43 8.87
N ARG A 93 -3.29 19.67 8.94
CA ARG A 93 -2.66 20.34 10.09
C ARG A 93 -3.21 21.76 10.30
N THR A 94 -3.36 22.52 9.22
CA THR A 94 -3.89 23.90 9.29
C THR A 94 -5.36 23.96 9.72
N VAL A 95 -6.19 23.00 9.30
CA VAL A 95 -7.61 22.94 9.73
C VAL A 95 -7.72 22.49 11.20
N ARG A 96 -6.86 21.57 11.65
CA ARG A 96 -6.88 21.09 13.04
C ARG A 96 -6.44 22.14 14.06
N MET A 97 -5.51 23.04 13.70
CA MET A 97 -5.17 24.20 14.53
C MET A 97 -6.36 25.17 14.67
N ARG A 98 -7.05 25.48 13.57
CA ARG A 98 -8.21 26.39 13.59
C ARG A 98 -9.42 25.90 14.41
N HIS A 99 -9.47 24.62 14.75
CA HIS A 99 -10.52 24.05 15.62
C HIS A 99 -10.11 23.99 17.10
N LEU A 100 -8.83 24.23 17.42
CA LEU A 100 -8.32 24.28 18.79
C LEU A 100 -8.18 25.72 19.31
N ASP A 101 -8.36 26.71 18.43
CA ASP A 101 -8.28 28.14 18.74
C ASP A 101 -9.68 28.79 18.91
N CYS A 102 -10.73 28.00 19.12
CA CYS A 102 -12.12 28.47 19.33
C CYS A 102 -12.69 27.91 20.64
#